data_AF-A0A6A3NH20-F1
#
_entry.id   AF-A0A6A3NH20-F1
#
_cell.length_a   1.000
_cell.length_b   1.000
_cell.length_c   1.000
_cell.angle_alpha   90.00
_cell.angle_beta   90.00
_cell.angle_gamma   90.00
#
_symmetry.space_group_name_H-M   'P 1'
#
loop_
_entity.id
_entity.type
_entity.pdbx_description
1 polymer ?
#
loop_
_entity_poly.entity_id
_entity_poly.type
_entity_poly.pdbx_seq_one_letter_code
_entity_poly.pdbx_strand_id
1 'polypeptide(L)'
;MTDIDSVLLLVEKMLPLGKGEWERLAVSFNANRHHGAPEREYDSFCRKFKVLYSTRKPTGMPDLPPHIKRAKKTKQATDDKANVIELGDVDDDDHSGASPDF
;
A
#
# COMPACT_ATOMS: atom_id res chain seq x y z
N MET A 1 -0.26 4.24 -21.67
CA MET A 1 -0.51 3.94 -20.24
C MET A 1 -0.04 2.52 -19.99
N THR A 2 0.90 2.29 -19.07
CA THR A 2 1.35 0.92 -18.78
C THR A 2 0.43 0.29 -17.75
N ASP A 3 0.38 -1.05 -17.76
CA ASP A 3 -0.39 -1.84 -16.82
C ASP A 3 -0.06 -1.47 -15.34
N ILE A 4 1.20 -1.15 -15.06
CA ILE A 4 1.68 -0.69 -13.74
C ILE A 4 1.05 0.65 -13.34
N ASP A 5 0.91 1.58 -14.28
CA ASP A 5 0.35 2.91 -14.01
C ASP A 5 -1.14 2.82 -13.69
N SER A 6 -1.87 1.99 -14.43
CA SER A 6 -3.29 1.70 -14.19
C SER A 6 -3.52 1.04 -12.83
N VAL A 7 -2.67 0.10 -12.44
CA VAL A 7 -2.73 -0.54 -11.11
C VAL A 7 -2.45 0.47 -10.01
N LEU A 8 -1.37 1.25 -10.14
CA LEU A 8 -1.03 2.27 -9.14
C LEU A 8 -2.14 3.30 -8.98
N LEU A 9 -2.78 3.72 -10.07
CA LEU A 9 -3.92 4.64 -10.03
C LEU A 9 -5.11 4.05 -9.27
N LEU A 10 -5.44 2.78 -9.49
CA LEU A 10 -6.54 2.12 -8.80
C LEU A 10 -6.22 1.89 -7.31
N VAL A 11 -5.00 1.49 -6.99
CA VAL A 11 -4.55 1.31 -5.59
C VAL A 11 -4.54 2.66 -4.86
N GLU A 12 -4.14 3.74 -5.53
CA GLU A 12 -4.17 5.10 -4.97
C GLU A 12 -5.60 5.62 -4.73
N LYS A 13 -6.56 5.26 -5.59
CA LYS A 13 -7.97 5.64 -5.42
C LYS A 13 -8.69 4.83 -4.34
N MET A 14 -8.47 3.52 -4.30
CA MET A 14 -9.20 2.63 -3.38
C MET A 14 -8.49 2.48 -2.03
N LEU A 15 -7.16 2.65 -2.00
CA LEU A 15 -6.30 2.39 -0.84
C LEU A 15 -6.67 1.05 -0.18
N PRO A 16 -6.50 -0.08 -0.90
CA PRO A 16 -7.01 -1.37 -0.46
C PRO A 16 -6.30 -1.83 0.82
N LEU A 17 -7.08 -1.88 1.92
CA LEU A 17 -6.60 -2.29 3.24
C LEU A 17 -6.60 -3.82 3.43
N GLY A 18 -7.42 -4.54 2.65
CA GLY A 18 -7.61 -5.99 2.80
C GLY A 18 -8.03 -6.68 1.51
N LYS A 19 -8.10 -8.01 1.55
CA LYS A 19 -8.35 -8.87 0.39
C LYS A 19 -9.57 -8.47 -0.45
N GLY A 20 -10.70 -8.13 0.20
CA GLY A 20 -11.93 -7.73 -0.51
C GLY A 20 -11.76 -6.47 -1.37
N GLU A 21 -10.98 -5.49 -0.89
CA GLU A 21 -10.69 -4.27 -1.65
C GLU A 21 -9.77 -4.56 -2.84
N TRP A 22 -8.81 -5.47 -2.66
CA TRP A 22 -7.94 -5.95 -3.74
C TRP A 22 -8.73 -6.73 -4.81
N GLU A 23 -9.70 -7.55 -4.42
CA GLU A 23 -10.60 -8.26 -5.34
C GLU A 23 -11.43 -7.28 -6.15
N ARG A 24 -12.00 -6.26 -5.51
CA ARG A 24 -12.79 -5.21 -6.16
C ARG A 24 -11.97 -4.35 -7.12
N LEU A 25 -10.71 -4.09 -6.77
CA LEU A 25 -9.74 -3.44 -7.65
C LEU A 25 -9.45 -4.29 -8.88
N ALA A 26 -9.21 -5.59 -8.71
CA ALA A 26 -8.94 -6.51 -9.82
C ALA A 26 -10.14 -6.60 -10.77
N VAL A 27 -11.37 -6.65 -10.25
CA VAL A 27 -12.60 -6.59 -11.07
C VAL A 27 -12.66 -5.30 -11.86
N SER A 28 -12.37 -4.15 -11.23
CA SER A 28 -12.38 -2.84 -11.89
C SER A 28 -11.32 -2.74 -12.99
N PHE A 29 -10.14 -3.30 -12.74
CA PHE A 29 -9.06 -3.38 -13.73
C PHE A 29 -9.43 -4.29 -14.91
N ASN A 30 -9.97 -5.48 -14.62
CA ASN A 30 -10.38 -6.46 -15.61
C ASN A 30 -11.62 -6.03 -16.41
N ALA A 31 -12.45 -5.14 -15.85
CA ALA A 31 -13.57 -4.51 -16.57
C ALA A 31 -13.09 -3.45 -17.58
N ASN A 32 -11.96 -2.80 -17.32
CA ASN A 32 -11.40 -1.75 -18.17
C ASN A 32 -10.24 -2.25 -19.06
N ARG A 33 -10.06 -3.58 -19.18
CA ARG A 33 -9.01 -4.19 -20.00
C ARG A 33 -9.41 -4.27 -21.47
N HIS A 34 -8.42 -4.24 -22.37
CA HIS A 34 -8.65 -4.53 -23.78
C HIS A 34 -9.17 -5.97 -23.96
N HIS A 35 -10.17 -6.13 -24.83
CA HIS A 35 -10.79 -7.40 -25.15
C HIS A 35 -9.72 -8.39 -25.65
N GLY A 36 -9.45 -9.46 -24.88
CA GLY A 36 -8.42 -10.46 -25.17
C GLY A 36 -7.17 -10.44 -24.27
N ALA A 37 -7.02 -9.46 -23.37
CA ALA A 37 -5.95 -9.51 -22.37
C ALA A 37 -6.27 -10.55 -21.28
N PRO A 38 -5.28 -11.36 -20.83
CA PRO A 38 -5.51 -12.36 -19.78
C PRO A 38 -6.02 -11.70 -18.49
N GLU A 39 -6.91 -12.40 -17.78
CA GLU A 39 -7.39 -11.94 -16.48
C GLU A 39 -6.20 -11.80 -15.54
N ARG A 40 -6.10 -10.65 -14.88
CA ARG A 40 -5.13 -10.47 -13.81
C ARG A 40 -5.80 -10.68 -12.48
N GLU A 41 -5.22 -11.60 -11.71
CA GLU A 41 -5.64 -11.89 -10.35
C GLU A 41 -5.17 -10.81 -9.38
N TYR A 42 -5.97 -10.57 -8.34
CA TYR A 42 -5.65 -9.63 -7.26
C TYR A 42 -4.30 -9.95 -6.58
N ASP A 43 -3.95 -11.24 -6.50
CA ASP A 43 -2.68 -11.71 -5.95
C ASP A 43 -1.48 -11.20 -6.76
N SER A 44 -1.59 -11.18 -8.10
CA SER A 44 -0.55 -10.60 -8.97
C SER A 44 -0.37 -9.10 -8.75
N PHE A 45 -1.46 -8.37 -8.51
CA PHE A 45 -1.38 -6.94 -8.19
C PHE A 45 -0.76 -6.70 -6.82
N CYS A 46 -1.16 -7.46 -5.81
CA CYS A 46 -0.62 -7.36 -4.46
C CYS A 46 0.88 -7.67 -4.42
N ARG A 47 1.32 -8.76 -5.07
CA ARG A 47 2.75 -9.11 -5.19
C ARG A 47 3.54 -8.03 -5.90
N LYS A 48 3.02 -7.50 -7.01
CA LYS A 48 3.72 -6.46 -7.78
C LYS A 48 3.82 -5.14 -7.01
N PHE A 49 2.74 -4.73 -6.35
CA PHE A 49 2.74 -3.56 -5.47
C PHE A 49 3.71 -3.75 -4.29
N LYS A 50 3.75 -4.95 -3.72
CA LYS A 50 4.71 -5.33 -2.68
C LYS A 50 6.16 -5.17 -3.10
N VAL A 51 6.50 -5.67 -4.28
CA VAL A 51 7.83 -5.48 -4.87
C VAL A 51 8.11 -3.98 -5.02
N LEU A 52 7.17 -3.21 -5.59
CA LEU A 52 7.35 -1.78 -5.84
C LEU A 52 7.63 -0.96 -4.56
N TYR A 53 6.87 -1.14 -3.48
CA TYR A 53 7.13 -0.39 -2.25
C TYR A 53 8.35 -0.94 -1.48
N SER A 54 8.60 -2.25 -1.56
CA SER A 54 9.75 -2.90 -0.91
C SER A 54 11.06 -2.62 -1.62
N THR A 55 11.02 -2.18 -2.89
CA THR A 55 12.21 -1.71 -3.59
C THR A 55 12.85 -0.59 -2.76
N ARG A 56 13.99 -0.93 -2.16
CA ARG A 56 14.88 0.03 -1.51
C ARG A 56 15.52 0.86 -2.60
N LYS A 57 15.89 2.11 -2.26
CA LYS A 57 16.76 2.90 -3.14
C LYS A 57 17.98 2.02 -3.45
N PRO A 58 18.24 1.66 -4.72
CA PRO A 58 19.51 1.02 -5.02
C PRO A 58 20.60 2.02 -4.61
N THR A 59 21.50 1.56 -3.74
CA THR A 59 22.62 2.36 -3.22
C THR A 59 23.42 2.86 -4.41
N GLY A 60 23.27 4.14 -4.77
CA GLY A 60 23.94 4.75 -5.92
C GLY A 60 23.04 5.40 -6.99
N MET A 61 21.70 5.29 -6.90
CA MET A 61 20.81 6.05 -7.79
C MET A 61 20.14 7.21 -7.03
N PRO A 62 20.42 8.48 -7.38
CA PRO A 62 19.80 9.64 -6.73
C PRO A 62 18.31 9.80 -7.08
N ASP A 63 17.88 9.31 -8.24
CA ASP A 63 16.51 9.49 -8.73
C ASP A 63 15.67 8.22 -8.56
N LEU A 64 14.66 8.30 -7.71
CA LEU A 64 13.68 7.22 -7.53
C LEU A 64 12.79 7.17 -8.77
N PRO A 65 12.62 6.00 -9.41
CA PRO A 65 11.68 5.87 -10.52
C PRO A 65 10.27 6.35 -10.09
N PRO A 66 9.55 7.09 -10.95
CA PRO A 66 8.30 7.75 -10.59
C PRO A 66 7.23 6.76 -10.10
N HIS A 67 7.22 5.54 -10.63
CA HIS A 67 6.32 4.46 -10.21
C HIS A 67 6.63 3.93 -8.80
N ILE A 68 7.91 3.91 -8.39
CA ILE A 68 8.31 3.52 -7.02
C ILE A 68 7.92 4.62 -6.02
N LYS A 69 8.12 5.89 -6.40
CA LYS A 69 7.74 7.04 -5.56
C LYS A 69 6.23 7.05 -5.31
N ARG A 70 5.43 6.80 -6.37
CA ARG A 70 3.97 6.64 -6.26
C ARG A 70 3.61 5.47 -5.37
N ALA A 71 4.17 4.27 -5.60
CA ALA A 71 3.88 3.11 -4.77
C ALA A 71 4.16 3.34 -3.27
N LYS A 72 5.28 3.99 -2.93
CA LYS A 72 5.60 4.34 -1.53
C LYS A 72 4.61 5.36 -0.95
N LYS A 73 4.22 6.38 -1.73
CA LYS A 73 3.22 7.37 -1.32
C LYS A 73 1.85 6.70 -1.10
N THR A 74 1.46 5.80 -1.98
CA THR A 74 0.23 5.01 -1.85
C THR A 74 0.29 4.12 -0.61
N LYS A 75 1.41 3.44 -0.33
CA LYS A 75 1.60 2.69 0.93
C LYS A 75 1.41 3.59 2.14
N GLN A 76 1.98 4.78 2.14
CA GLN A 76 1.83 5.73 3.25
C GLN A 76 0.38 6.18 3.43
N ALA A 77 -0.35 6.44 2.34
CA ALA A 77 -1.77 6.79 2.41
C ALA A 77 -2.65 5.63 2.89
N THR A 78 -2.31 4.39 2.52
CA THR A 78 -2.99 3.19 3.04
C THR A 78 -2.71 3.00 4.54
N ASP A 79 -1.47 3.20 4.96
CA ASP A 79 -1.02 3.13 6.36
C ASP A 79 -1.66 4.23 7.23
N ASP A 80 -1.74 5.46 6.72
CA ASP A 80 -2.44 6.59 7.35
C ASP A 80 -3.94 6.30 7.50
N LYS A 81 -4.60 5.79 6.44
CA LYS A 81 -6.01 5.37 6.51
C LYS A 81 -6.24 4.22 7.49
N ALA A 82 -5.27 3.32 7.67
CA ALA A 82 -5.33 2.26 8.68
C ALA A 82 -5.10 2.83 10.10
N ASN A 83 -4.16 3.74 10.26
CA ASN A 83 -3.82 4.37 11.53
C ASN A 83 -4.94 5.28 12.05
N VAL A 84 -5.67 5.98 11.16
CA VAL A 84 -6.88 6.74 11.52
C VAL A 84 -7.98 5.84 12.13
N ILE A 85 -7.96 4.53 11.86
CA ILE A 85 -8.91 3.58 12.45
C ILE A 85 -8.45 3.11 13.86
N GLU A 86 -7.16 3.28 14.21
CA GLU A 86 -6.59 2.86 15.51
C GLU A 86 -6.46 4.00 16.54
N LEU A 87 -6.78 5.26 16.20
CA LEU A 87 -6.74 6.36 17.17
C LEU A 87 -8.09 6.57 17.88
N GLY A 88 -8.59 5.50 18.50
CA GLY A 88 -9.67 5.53 19.47
C GLY A 88 -9.17 5.01 20.81
N ASP A 89 -8.79 5.94 21.69
CA ASP A 89 -8.59 5.84 23.13
C ASP A 89 -7.97 4.55 23.72
N VAL A 90 -6.68 4.61 24.07
CA VAL A 90 -6.22 4.26 25.43
C VAL A 90 -5.10 5.22 25.84
N ASP A 91 -5.50 6.28 26.52
CA ASP A 91 -4.68 6.93 27.54
C ASP A 91 -4.55 5.90 28.68
N ASP A 92 -3.38 5.29 28.84
CA ASP A 92 -3.02 4.61 30.08
C ASP A 92 -1.70 5.21 30.56
N ASP A 93 -1.89 6.26 31.34
CA ASP A 93 -0.99 6.72 32.38
C ASP A 93 -0.55 5.52 33.25
N ASP A 94 0.65 4.99 33.02
CA ASP A 94 1.43 4.35 34.07
C ASP A 94 2.79 5.04 34.17
N HIS A 95 2.77 6.14 34.91
CA HIS A 95 3.95 6.68 35.56
C HIS A 95 4.47 5.68 36.60
N SER A 96 5.19 4.66 36.18
CA SER A 96 6.04 3.87 37.09
C SER A 96 7.51 4.08 36.76
N GLY A 97 7.97 5.29 37.08
CA GLY A 97 9.38 5.60 37.22
C GLY A 97 10.00 4.83 38.40
N ALA A 98 10.96 3.97 38.07
CA ALA A 98 12.14 3.58 38.84
C ALA A 98 11.99 3.19 40.33
N SER A 99 12.29 1.92 40.63
CA SER A 99 12.78 1.49 41.95
C SER A 99 14.05 2.27 42.36
N PRO A 100 14.31 2.47 43.67
CA PRO A 100 15.16 1.47 44.35
C PRO A 100 14.87 1.23 45.85
N ASP A 101 15.16 -0.02 46.26
CA ASP A 101 15.89 -0.49 47.46
C ASP A 101 15.91 0.39 48.74
N PHE A 102 15.23 -0.07 49.80
CA PHE A 102 15.68 -0.01 51.21
C PHE A 102 14.92 -1.02 52.09
#